data_AF-A0A3Q4M571-F1
#
_entry.id   AF-A0A3Q4M571-F1
#
_cell.length_a   1.000
_cell.length_b   1.000
_cell.length_c   1.000
_cell.angle_alpha   90.00
_cell.angle_beta   90.00
_cell.angle_gamma   90.00
#
_symmetry.space_group_name_H-M   'P 1'
#
loop_
_entity.id
_entity.type
_entity.pdbx_description
1 polymer ?
#
loop_
_entity_poly.entity_id
_entity_poly.type
_entity_poly.pdbx_seq_one_letter_code
_entity_poly.pdbx_strand_id
1 'polypeptide(L)'
;MGFIPEEGKSLPPPGLVNRNSLWLAGVGWVSAVLHNAINHRPPVKSGVHRQFLLATIGWFIGYHVTKYENYTYARLDRDMNEYIKLHPDKFVPKEQKTFAEIVEPFHPVR
;
A
#
# COMPACT_ATOMS: atom_id res chain seq x y z
N MET A 1 9.93 -12.55 -18.86
CA MET A 1 8.95 -12.43 -17.75
C MET A 1 9.22 -11.10 -17.06
N GLY A 2 8.33 -10.11 -17.20
CA GLY A 2 8.50 -8.81 -16.56
C GLY A 2 8.30 -8.91 -15.04
N PHE A 3 8.71 -7.87 -14.30
CA PHE A 3 8.50 -7.75 -12.85
C PHE A 3 7.01 -7.82 -12.44
N ILE A 4 6.10 -7.57 -13.39
CA ILE A 4 4.66 -7.74 -13.24
C ILE A 4 4.18 -8.59 -14.41
N PRO A 5 3.39 -9.66 -14.17
CA PRO A 5 2.79 -10.48 -15.23
C PRO A 5 1.90 -9.66 -16.17
N GLU A 6 1.69 -10.15 -17.39
CA GLU A 6 0.81 -9.49 -18.38
C GLU A 6 -0.61 -9.28 -17.85
N GLU A 7 -1.12 -10.22 -17.02
CA GLU A 7 -2.40 -10.08 -16.31
C GLU A 7 -2.46 -8.80 -15.47
N GLY A 8 -1.36 -8.38 -14.85
CA GLY A 8 -1.31 -7.17 -14.04
C GLY A 8 -1.41 -5.87 -14.84
N LYS A 9 -1.34 -5.91 -16.18
CA LYS A 9 -1.62 -4.76 -17.04
C LYS A 9 -3.10 -4.43 -17.18
N SER A 10 -3.99 -5.38 -16.82
CA SER A 10 -5.44 -5.16 -16.80
C SER A 10 -5.90 -4.28 -15.62
N LEU A 11 -5.06 -4.14 -14.60
CA LEU A 11 -5.38 -3.34 -13.42
C LEU A 11 -5.18 -1.85 -13.70
N PRO A 12 -6.01 -0.97 -13.11
CA PRO A 12 -5.81 0.46 -13.23
C PRO A 12 -4.43 0.83 -12.65
N PRO A 13 -3.60 1.58 -13.40
CA PRO A 13 -2.29 1.98 -12.91
C PRO A 13 -2.45 2.92 -11.70
N PRO A 14 -1.51 2.90 -10.75
CA PRO A 14 -1.54 3.87 -9.67
C PRO A 14 -1.39 5.29 -10.23
N GLY A 15 -2.04 6.25 -9.58
CA GLY A 15 -1.88 7.66 -9.91
C GLY A 15 -0.41 8.10 -9.81
N LEU A 16 -0.04 9.14 -10.57
CA LEU A 16 1.32 9.69 -10.54
C LEU A 16 1.72 10.09 -9.12
N VAL A 17 0.80 10.75 -8.40
CA VAL A 17 0.92 11.09 -6.99
C VAL A 17 0.17 10.04 -6.18
N ASN A 18 0.89 9.08 -5.61
CA ASN A 18 0.33 8.08 -4.71
C ASN A 18 0.97 8.21 -3.31
N ARG A 19 0.32 7.67 -2.28
CA ARG A 19 0.77 7.77 -0.88
C ARG A 19 2.19 7.18 -0.70
N ASN A 20 2.46 6.03 -1.30
CA ASN A 20 3.71 5.30 -1.08
C ASN A 20 4.90 5.96 -1.81
N SER A 21 4.69 6.50 -3.01
CA SER A 21 5.64 7.29 -3.79
C SER A 21 5.97 8.59 -3.08
N LEU A 22 4.98 9.29 -2.53
CA LEU A 22 5.22 10.48 -1.70
C LEU A 22 6.03 10.14 -0.45
N TRP A 23 5.67 9.05 0.22
CA TRP A 23 6.37 8.59 1.42
C TRP A 23 7.82 8.21 1.12
N LEU A 24 8.06 7.39 0.10
CA LEU A 24 9.39 6.93 -0.29
C LEU A 24 10.25 8.05 -0.87
N ALA A 25 9.66 9.01 -1.58
CA ALA A 25 10.36 10.23 -1.97
C ALA A 25 10.77 11.05 -0.74
N GLY A 26 9.90 11.16 0.26
CA GLY A 26 10.21 11.78 1.54
C GLY A 26 11.35 11.09 2.27
N VAL A 27 11.34 9.74 2.34
CA VAL A 27 12.43 8.94 2.93
C VAL A 27 13.74 9.16 2.15
N GLY A 28 13.70 9.17 0.81
CA GLY A 28 14.87 9.44 -0.03
C GLY A 28 15.45 10.83 0.23
N TRP A 29 14.60 11.84 0.37
CA TRP A 29 15.01 13.20 0.72
C TRP A 29 15.63 13.28 2.12
N VAL A 30 14.98 12.69 3.13
CA VAL A 30 15.50 12.64 4.51
C VAL A 30 16.85 11.92 4.56
N SER A 31 17.02 10.84 3.81
CA SER A 31 18.31 10.13 3.68
C SER A 31 19.41 11.05 3.14
N ALA A 32 19.09 11.87 2.14
CA ALA A 32 20.03 12.84 1.57
C ALA A 32 20.44 13.92 2.58
N VAL A 33 19.46 14.46 3.31
CA VAL A 33 19.69 15.47 4.36
C VAL A 33 20.51 14.89 5.51
N LEU A 34 20.20 13.66 5.92
CA LEU A 34 20.92 12.94 6.97
C LEU A 34 22.37 12.65 6.55
N HIS A 35 22.59 12.24 5.30
CA HIS A 35 23.94 12.06 4.75
C HIS A 35 24.74 13.37 4.80
N ASN A 36 24.11 14.52 4.52
CA ASN A 36 24.79 15.82 4.64
C ASN A 36 25.11 16.16 6.10
N ALA A 37 24.20 15.86 7.03
CA ALA A 37 24.39 16.09 8.46
C ALA A 37 25.56 15.26 9.04
N ILE A 38 25.65 13.97 8.67
CA ILE A 38 26.77 13.09 9.09
C ILE A 38 28.11 13.65 8.62
N ASN A 39 28.17 14.24 7.43
CA ASN A 39 29.40 14.78 6.86
C ASN A 39 29.72 16.22 7.32
N HIS A 40 29.07 16.71 8.39
CA HIS A 40 29.22 18.07 8.90
C HIS A 40 29.02 19.17 7.83
N ARG A 41 28.20 18.91 6.82
CA ARG A 41 27.80 19.88 5.79
C ARG A 41 26.47 20.51 6.19
N PRO A 42 26.15 21.73 5.73
CA PRO A 42 24.84 22.33 6.00
C PRO A 42 23.74 21.40 5.43
N PRO A 43 22.86 20.82 6.27
CA PRO A 43 22.05 19.66 5.89
C PRO A 43 21.12 19.91 4.70
N VAL A 44 20.47 21.07 4.68
CA VAL A 44 19.45 21.42 3.67
C VAL A 44 20.07 22.19 2.50
N LYS A 45 21.13 22.97 2.72
CA LYS A 45 21.73 23.84 1.69
C LYS A 45 22.74 23.12 0.80
N SER A 46 23.44 22.11 1.32
CA SER A 46 24.43 21.38 0.55
C SER A 46 23.80 20.25 -0.26
N GLY A 47 24.27 20.05 -1.50
CA GLY A 47 23.89 18.87 -2.29
C GLY A 47 22.42 18.80 -2.71
N VAL A 48 21.81 19.94 -3.07
CA VAL A 48 20.41 20.00 -3.56
C VAL A 48 20.16 19.03 -4.73
N HIS A 49 21.13 18.87 -5.63
CA HIS A 49 21.07 17.88 -6.71
C HIS A 49 20.96 16.44 -6.18
N ARG A 50 21.65 16.09 -5.09
CA ARG A 50 21.58 14.76 -4.45
C ARG A 50 20.25 14.58 -3.71
N GLN A 51 19.75 15.62 -3.06
CA GLN A 51 18.43 15.61 -2.42
C GLN A 51 17.32 15.33 -3.45
N PHE A 52 17.35 16.03 -4.59
CA PHE A 52 16.41 15.82 -5.68
C PHE A 52 16.57 14.43 -6.33
N LEU A 53 17.80 13.98 -6.54
CA LEU A 53 18.09 12.65 -7.08
C LEU A 53 17.54 11.53 -6.16
N LEU A 54 17.80 11.58 -4.86
CA LEU A 54 17.33 10.54 -3.94
C LEU A 54 15.80 10.59 -3.76
N ALA A 55 15.20 11.78 -3.78
CA ALA A 55 13.74 11.91 -3.76
C ALA A 55 13.08 11.33 -5.02
N THR A 56 13.63 11.58 -6.21
CA THR A 56 13.10 11.06 -7.48
C THR A 56 13.28 9.55 -7.61
N ILE A 57 14.40 8.99 -7.13
CA ILE A 57 14.57 7.52 -7.04
C ILE A 57 13.53 6.92 -6.09
N GLY A 58 13.32 7.52 -4.90
CA GLY A 58 12.30 7.07 -3.96
C GLY A 58 10.89 7.10 -4.57
N TRP A 59 10.56 8.14 -5.32
CA TRP A 59 9.29 8.26 -6.05
C TRP A 59 9.10 7.14 -7.08
N PHE A 60 10.13 6.89 -7.88
CA PHE A 60 10.11 5.88 -8.94
C PHE A 60 9.95 4.47 -8.36
N ILE A 61 10.72 4.14 -7.31
CA ILE A 61 10.59 2.86 -6.61
C ILE A 61 9.19 2.74 -6.02
N GLY A 62 8.67 3.77 -5.36
CA GLY A 62 7.34 3.75 -4.80
C GLY A 62 6.24 3.51 -5.82
N TYR A 63 6.38 4.05 -7.03
CA TYR A 63 5.42 3.81 -8.12
C TYR A 63 5.37 2.33 -8.51
N HIS A 64 6.54 1.71 -8.68
CA HIS A 64 6.63 0.30 -9.04
C HIS A 64 6.20 -0.64 -7.91
N VAL A 65 6.52 -0.30 -6.66
CA VAL A 65 6.07 -1.05 -5.48
C VAL A 65 4.55 -1.01 -5.35
N THR A 66 3.91 0.17 -5.47
CA THR A 66 2.44 0.26 -5.45
C THR A 66 1.80 -0.52 -6.59
N LYS A 67 2.42 -0.53 -7.78
CA LYS A 67 1.91 -1.33 -8.90
C LYS A 67 1.95 -2.82 -8.61
N TYR A 68 3.01 -3.30 -7.95
CA TYR A 68 3.14 -4.69 -7.52
C TYR A 68 2.19 -5.05 -6.38
N GLU A 69 2.01 -4.13 -5.42
CA GLU A 69 1.08 -4.25 -4.31
C GLU A 69 -0.36 -4.44 -4.82
N ASN A 70 -0.81 -3.55 -5.71
CA ASN A 70 -2.15 -3.63 -6.32
C ASN A 70 -2.37 -4.97 -7.04
N TYR A 71 -1.36 -5.46 -7.77
CA TYR A 71 -1.44 -6.75 -8.43
C TYR A 71 -1.59 -7.91 -7.44
N THR A 72 -0.80 -7.89 -6.37
CA THR A 72 -0.81 -8.96 -5.36
C THR A 72 -2.16 -9.03 -4.66
N TYR A 73 -2.72 -7.89 -4.25
CA TYR A 73 -4.02 -7.85 -3.58
C TYR A 73 -5.17 -8.19 -4.54
N ALA A 74 -5.13 -7.74 -5.79
CA ALA A 74 -6.14 -8.10 -6.78
C ALA A 74 -6.14 -9.61 -7.07
N ARG A 75 -4.96 -10.23 -7.16
CA ARG A 75 -4.83 -11.68 -7.31
C ARG A 75 -5.40 -12.42 -6.09
N LEU A 76 -5.06 -11.97 -4.89
CA LEU A 76 -5.54 -12.57 -3.65
C LEU A 76 -7.08 -12.54 -3.58
N ASP A 77 -7.69 -11.40 -3.91
CA ASP A 77 -9.14 -11.25 -3.91
C ASP A 77 -9.81 -12.11 -5.00
N ARG A 78 -9.22 -12.18 -6.19
CA ARG A 78 -9.68 -13.09 -7.26
C ARG A 78 -9.70 -14.53 -6.79
N ASP A 79 -8.58 -15.02 -6.28
CA ASP A 79 -8.41 -16.41 -5.87
C ASP A 79 -9.33 -16.75 -4.68
N MET A 80 -9.53 -15.82 -3.74
CA MET A 80 -10.48 -15.97 -2.63
C MET A 80 -11.94 -16.05 -3.12
N ASN A 81 -12.34 -15.15 -4.01
CA ASN A 81 -13.70 -15.11 -4.55
C ASN A 81 -14.01 -16.37 -5.39
N GLU A 82 -13.03 -16.87 -6.14
CA GLU A 82 -13.16 -18.13 -6.88
C GLU A 82 -13.33 -19.32 -5.94
N TYR A 83 -12.54 -19.38 -4.87
CA TYR A 83 -12.65 -20.45 -3.87
C TYR A 83 -14.02 -20.49 -3.18
N ILE A 84 -14.58 -19.33 -2.84
CA ILE A 84 -15.92 -19.21 -2.24
C ILE A 84 -16.99 -19.70 -3.22
N LYS A 85 -16.90 -19.32 -4.51
CA LYS A 85 -17.83 -19.76 -5.55
C LYS A 85 -17.82 -21.28 -5.75
N LEU A 86 -16.65 -21.92 -5.66
CA LEU A 86 -16.50 -23.37 -5.81
C LEU A 86 -17.01 -24.16 -4.58
N HIS A 87 -17.11 -23.53 -3.41
CA HIS A 87 -17.48 -24.20 -2.16
C HIS A 87 -18.62 -23.48 -1.42
N PRO A 88 -19.84 -23.43 -2.01
CA PRO A 88 -20.99 -22.80 -1.37
C PRO A 88 -21.33 -23.46 -0.02
N ASP A 89 -21.08 -24.77 0.12
CA ASP A 89 -21.37 -25.54 1.34
C ASP A 89 -20.54 -25.08 2.55
N LYS A 90 -19.33 -24.56 2.31
CA LYS A 90 -18.43 -24.07 3.37
C LYS A 90 -18.77 -22.63 3.78
N PHE A 91 -19.45 -21.88 2.91
CA PHE A 91 -19.75 -20.45 3.09
C PHE A 91 -21.24 -20.19 2.98
N VAL A 92 -22.03 -20.86 3.83
CA VAL A 92 -23.47 -20.65 3.89
C VAL A 92 -23.76 -19.22 4.35
N PRO A 93 -24.58 -18.44 3.62
CA PRO A 93 -24.95 -17.09 4.04
C PRO A 93 -25.72 -17.17 5.37
N LYS A 94 -25.15 -16.61 6.44
CA LYS A 94 -25.81 -16.51 7.73
C LYS A 94 -26.91 -15.45 7.64
N GLU A 95 -28.12 -15.79 8.08
CA GLU A 95 -29.19 -14.81 8.23
C GLU A 95 -28.76 -13.69 9.19
N GLN A 96 -28.82 -12.46 8.69
CA GLN A 96 -28.50 -11.26 9.47
C GLN A 96 -29.70 -10.90 10.34
N LYS A 97 -29.69 -11.38 11.58
CA LYS A 97 -30.71 -11.02 12.58
C LYS A 97 -30.56 -9.56 12.99
N THR A 98 -31.68 -8.86 13.13
CA THR A 98 -31.67 -7.47 13.59
C THR A 98 -31.40 -7.39 15.10
N PHE A 99 -30.88 -6.26 15.58
CA PHE A 99 -30.69 -6.03 17.03
C PHE A 99 -32.01 -6.04 17.82
N ALA A 100 -33.17 -6.02 17.16
CA ALA A 100 -34.46 -6.24 17.81
C ALA A 100 -34.66 -7.70 18.25
N GLU A 101 -33.99 -8.66 17.60
CA GLU A 101 -34.06 -10.09 17.91
C GLU A 101 -32.91 -10.57 18.82
N ILE A 102 -31.82 -9.80 18.90
CA ILE A 102 -30.62 -10.14 19.66
C ILE A 102 -30.65 -9.39 20.99
N VAL A 103 -30.84 -10.10 22.09
CA VAL A 103 -30.74 -9.53 23.44
C VAL A 103 -29.32 -9.72 23.95
N GLU A 104 -28.52 -8.66 23.93
CA GLU A 104 -27.19 -8.65 24.55
C GLU A 104 -27.29 -8.30 26.04
N PRO A 105 -26.48 -8.94 26.90
CA PRO A 105 -26.44 -8.58 28.31
C PRO A 105 -25.85 -7.17 28.49
N PHE A 106 -26.61 -6.29 29.14
CA PHE A 106 -26.13 -4.94 29.47
C PHE A 106 -25.23 -4.97 30.71
N HIS A 107 -23.95 -4.61 30.55
CA HIS A 107 -23.00 -4.45 31.63
C HIS A 107 -22.79 -2.96 31.95
N PRO A 108 -23.43 -2.41 33.00
CA PRO A 108 -23.26 -1.01 33.36
C PRO A 108 -21.85 -0.73 33.88
N VAL A 109 -21.26 0.40 33.48
CA VAL A 109 -20.03 0.93 34.08
C VAL A 109 -20.39 1.52 35.44
N ARG A 110 -19.83 0.95 36.51
CA ARG A 110 -19.99 1.38 37.91
C ARG A 110 -18.66 1.83 38.47
#